data_AF-A0A5F2GHK5-F1
#
_entry.id   AF-A0A5F2GHK5-F1
#
_cell.length_a   1.000
_cell.length_b   1.000
_cell.length_c   1.000
_cell.angle_alpha   90.00
_cell.angle_beta   90.00
_cell.angle_gamma   90.00
#
_symmetry.space_group_name_H-M   'P 1'
#
loop_
_entity.id
_entity.type
_entity.pdbx_description
1 polymer ?
#
loop_
_entity_poly.entity_id
_entity_poly.type
_entity_poly.pdbx_seq_one_letter_code
_entity_poly.pdbx_strand_id
1 'polypeptide(L)' 'MTNRRNSETKPEPKSPLYHAYTVRDGKEGQKGFWTRIGAFFAHDDGEGGTLLLEALPIDGRVVLRAPKSDE' A
#
# COMPACT_ATOMS: atom_id res chain seq x y z
N MET A 1 -28.97 -19.53 -23.56
CA MET A 1 -27.52 -19.35 -23.79
C MET A 1 -26.97 -18.49 -22.65
N THR A 2 -26.37 -19.08 -21.62
CA THR A 2 -25.84 -18.35 -20.46
C THR A 2 -24.34 -18.13 -20.63
N ASN A 3 -23.94 -16.89 -20.90
CA ASN A 3 -22.54 -16.52 -21.12
C ASN A 3 -21.82 -16.39 -19.76
N ARG A 4 -21.02 -17.39 -19.37
CA ARG A 4 -20.09 -17.29 -18.24
C ARG A 4 -18.99 -16.31 -18.63
N ARG A 5 -18.96 -15.13 -18.01
CA ARG A 5 -17.78 -14.25 -18.03
C ARG A 5 -16.69 -14.92 -17.20
N ASN A 6 -15.72 -15.51 -17.87
CA ASN A 6 -14.47 -15.95 -17.25
C ASN A 6 -13.61 -14.70 -17.05
N SER A 7 -13.63 -14.13 -15.85
CA SER A 7 -12.65 -13.11 -15.47
C SER A 7 -11.36 -13.83 -15.09
N GLU A 8 -10.44 -13.96 -16.04
CA GLU A 8 -9.04 -14.30 -15.74
C GLU A 8 -8.46 -13.19 -14.85
N THR A 9 -8.53 -13.39 -13.53
CA THR A 9 -7.76 -12.59 -12.58
C THR A 9 -6.29 -12.95 -12.80
N LYS A 10 -5.58 -12.12 -13.58
CA LYS A 10 -4.12 -12.13 -13.60
C LYS A 10 -3.60 -12.02 -12.16
N PRO A 11 -2.53 -12.75 -11.81
CA PRO A 11 -1.98 -12.69 -10.46
C PRO A 11 -1.56 -11.26 -10.15
N GLU A 12 -1.98 -10.73 -8.99
CA GLU A 12 -1.58 -9.40 -8.51
C GLU A 12 -0.05 -9.24 -8.61
N PRO A 13 0.45 -8.04 -8.93
CA PRO A 13 1.88 -7.81 -9.11
C PRO A 13 2.68 -8.32 -7.91
N LYS A 14 3.67 -9.18 -8.18
CA LYS A 14 4.49 -9.86 -7.15
C LYS A 14 5.23 -8.89 -6.22
N SER A 15 5.40 -7.64 -6.64
CA SER A 15 6.09 -6.60 -5.88
C SER A 15 5.17 -5.40 -5.67
N PRO A 16 5.12 -4.84 -4.45
CA PRO A 16 4.28 -3.69 -4.16
C PRO A 16 4.82 -2.44 -4.86
N LEU A 17 3.90 -1.63 -5.41
CA LEU A 17 4.24 -0.36 -6.05
C LEU A 17 4.60 0.71 -4.99
N TYR A 18 3.92 0.67 -3.84
CA TYR A 18 4.23 1.54 -2.70
C TYR A 18 4.20 0.78 -1.37
N HIS A 19 4.98 1.23 -0.40
CA HIS A 19 4.87 0.87 1.00
C HIS A 19 4.00 1.89 1.74
N ALA A 20 3.15 1.39 2.62
CA ALA A 20 2.25 2.20 3.45
C ALA A 20 2.86 2.43 4.83
N TYR A 21 2.85 3.68 5.29
CA TYR A 21 3.39 4.09 6.57
C TYR A 21 2.37 4.88 7.37
N THR A 22 2.37 4.69 8.69
CA THR A 22 1.88 5.70 9.63
C THR A 22 3.07 6.54 10.08
N VAL A 23 2.88 7.85 10.18
CA VAL A 23 3.92 8.80 10.57
C VAL A 23 3.44 9.49 11.82
N ARG A 24 4.16 9.31 12.93
CA ARG A 24 3.88 10.02 14.18
C ARG A 24 4.95 11.06 14.43
N ASP A 25 4.53 12.26 14.80
CA ASP A 25 5.46 13.28 15.25
C ASP A 25 6.14 12.83 16.55
N GLY A 26 7.43 13.11 16.64
CA GLY A 26 8.16 12.95 17.90
C GLY A 26 7.70 14.00 18.89
N LYS A 27 7.91 13.74 20.19
CA LYS A 27 7.81 14.80 21.20
C LYS A 27 8.81 15.91 20.87
N GLU A 28 8.56 17.12 21.35
CA GLU A 28 9.35 18.33 21.07
C GLU A 28 10.87 18.06 21.02
N GLY A 29 11.47 18.26 19.84
CA GLY A 29 12.90 17.99 19.56
C GLY A 29 13.25 16.58 19.09
N GLN A 30 12.30 15.64 19.02
CA GLN A 30 12.53 14.27 18.55
C GLN A 30 12.11 14.08 17.09
N LYS A 31 12.83 13.20 16.38
CA LYS A 31 12.49 12.83 15.00
C LYS A 31 11.17 12.07 14.98
N GLY A 32 10.34 12.35 13.97
CA GLY A 32 9.12 11.60 13.73
C GLY A 32 9.38 10.12 13.45
N PHE A 33 8.46 9.27 13.90
CA PHE A 33 8.53 7.82 13.71
C PHE A 33 7.77 7.42 12.45
N TRP A 34 8.47 6.79 11.53
CA TRP A 34 7.89 6.19 10.33
C TRP A 34 7.76 4.69 10.57
N THR A 35 6.53 4.21 10.68
CA THR A 35 6.25 2.78 10.87
C THR A 35 5.58 2.24 9.63
N ARG A 36 6.17 1.24 8.99
CA ARG A 36 5.54 0.54 7.86
C ARG A 36 4.36 -0.27 8.41
N ILE A 37 3.19 -0.08 7.83
CA ILE A 37 1.93 -0.73 8.24
C ILE A 37 1.27 -1.50 7.10
N GLY A 38 1.88 -1.53 5.92
CA GLY A 38 1.29 -2.21 4.78
C GLY A 38 1.98 -1.94 3.45
N ALA A 39 1.27 -2.23 2.37
CA ALA A 39 1.71 -2.01 1.00
C ALA A 39 0.53 -1.83 0.03
N PHE A 40 0.80 -1.13 -1.07
CA PHE A 40 -0.15 -0.87 -2.14
C PHE A 40 0.27 -1.61 -3.42
N PHE A 41 -0.71 -2.26 -4.05
CA PHE A 41 -0.56 -3.00 -5.30
C PHE A 41 -1.50 -2.39 -6.33
N ALA A 42 -0.96 -1.89 -7.44
CA ALA A 42 -1.78 -1.35 -8.51
C ALA A 42 -2.58 -2.47 -9.20
N HIS A 43 -3.82 -2.16 -9.61
CA HIS A 43 -4.62 -3.03 -10.46
C HIS A 43 -4.16 -2.94 -11.92
N ASP A 44 -4.40 -4.00 -12.69
CA ASP A 44 -3.95 -4.10 -14.09
C ASP A 44 -4.68 -3.13 -15.03
N ASP A 45 -5.87 -2.66 -14.66
CA ASP A 45 -6.64 -1.66 -15.40
C ASP A 45 -6.05 -0.24 -15.29
N GLY A 46 -5.11 -0.02 -14.36
CA GLY A 46 -4.56 1.29 -14.07
C GLY A 46 -5.53 2.22 -13.34
N GLU A 47 -6.71 1.74 -12.96
CA GLU A 47 -7.78 2.52 -12.32
C GLU A 47 -7.83 2.29 -10.80
N GLY A 48 -6.67 2.14 -10.18
CA GLY A 48 -6.53 2.05 -8.73
C GLY A 48 -5.62 0.93 -8.28
N GLY A 49 -5.95 0.38 -7.10
CA GLY A 49 -5.16 -0.68 -6.50
C GLY A 49 -5.68 -1.13 -5.14
N THR A 50 -5.11 -2.22 -4.65
CA THR A 50 -5.38 -2.78 -3.33
C THR A 50 -4.37 -2.22 -2.33
N LEU A 51 -4.86 -1.61 -1.25
CA LEU A 51 -4.05 -1.25 -0.08
C LEU A 51 -4.21 -2.31 1.01
N LEU A 52 -3.18 -3.12 1.22
CA LEU A 52 -3.13 -4.13 2.27
C LEU A 52 -2.51 -3.51 3.53
N LEU A 53 -3.24 -3.57 4.65
CA LEU A 53 -2.81 -3.05 5.95
C LEU A 53 -2.69 -4.18 6.97
N GLU A 54 -1.53 -4.26 7.63
CA GLU A 54 -1.27 -5.13 8.77
C GLU A 54 -1.59 -4.44 10.11
N ALA A 55 -1.63 -3.10 10.11
CA ALA A 55 -1.99 -2.28 11.25
C ALA A 55 -2.74 -1.02 10.81
N LEU A 56 -3.56 -0.47 11.71
CA LEU A 56 -4.33 0.75 11.46
C LEU A 56 -3.64 1.99 12.07
N PRO A 57 -3.59 3.12 11.35
CA PRO A 57 -3.11 4.37 11.90
C PRO A 57 -4.10 4.92 12.93
N ILE A 58 -3.58 5.40 14.06
CA ILE A 58 -4.42 5.97 15.14
C ILE A 58 -4.96 7.35 14.74
N ASP A 59 -4.17 8.11 13.98
CA ASP A 59 -4.49 9.43 13.45
C ASP A 59 -5.27 9.39 12.13
N GLY A 60 -5.55 8.20 11.60
CA GLY A 60 -6.28 8.01 10.35
C GLY A 60 -5.48 8.34 9.07
N ARG A 61 -4.18 8.65 9.19
CA ARG A 61 -3.34 9.01 8.05
C ARG A 61 -2.43 7.86 7.62
N VAL A 62 -2.47 7.54 6.33
CA VAL A 62 -1.53 6.62 5.67
C VAL A 62 -0.71 7.38 4.64
N VAL A 63 0.60 7.17 4.67
CA VAL A 63 1.55 7.75 3.71
C VAL A 63 2.09 6.63 2.82
N LEU A 64 1.88 6.75 1.51
CA LEU A 64 2.43 5.81 0.52
C LEU A 64 3.77 6.32 -0.02
N ARG A 65 4.78 5.45 -0.07
CA ARG A 65 6.11 5.77 -0.61
C ARG A 65 6.63 4.63 -1.47
N ALA A 66 7.26 4.96 -2.60
CA ALA A 66 7.86 3.94 -3.45
C ALA A 66 8.93 3.20 -2.63
N PRO A 67 9.06 1.87 -2.79
CA PRO A 67 10.19 1.15 -2.22
C PRO A 67 11.48 1.84 -2.68
N LYS A 68 12.41 2.05 -1.75
CA LYS A 68 13.74 2.48 -2.15
C LYS A 68 14.33 1.35 -2.98
N SER A 69 14.75 1.64 -4.21
CA SER A 69 15.58 0.70 -4.96
C SER A 69 16.80 0.41 -4.10
N ASP A 70 16.94 -0.85 -3.68
CA ASP A 70 18.19 -1.34 -3.14
C ASP A 70 19.16 -1.32 -4.32
N GLU A 71 20.10 -0.38 -4.31
CA GLU A 71 21.26 -0.38 -5.19
C GLU A 71 22.35 -1.28 -4.58
#